data_AF-A0A261WKD5-F1
#
_entry.id   AF-A0A261WKD5-F1
#
_cell.length_a   1.000
_cell.length_b   1.000
_cell.length_c   1.000
_cell.angle_alpha   90.00
_cell.angle_beta   90.00
_cell.angle_gamma   90.00
#
_symmetry.space_group_name_H-M   'P 1'
#
loop_
_entity.id
_entity.type
_entity.pdbx_description
1 polymer ?
#
loop_
_entity_poly.entity_id
_entity_poly.type
_entity_poly.pdbx_seq_one_letter_code
_entity_poly.pdbx_strand_id
1 'polypeptide(L)'
;PQLAQLYGFPEHDGHGQCIGIIVLGGGYARDQMTAYFAQLRVPMPTLVDVLLPGATNAVSRGNADADVEAQMDIQIAGAIAPGAKLVMYFAPNTDNGFLEAINAAIHDAEHSPGIIAISWGFTESQWTPQSRQAYDCAFRAAALMGITVCIAAGDDGASDGQPGLNVCFPASSPFVLACGGTRLQVTADSANEQAWASGGGGESRFFARPAWQNNLRLTDAQHQSRQLRMRGVPDVAANADAQTGYYLSIN
;
A
#
# COMPACT_ATOMS: atom_id res chain seq x y z
N PRO A 1 -1.67 -15.98 -6.10
CA PRO A 1 -1.90 -17.31 -5.45
C PRO A 1 -0.73 -17.87 -4.63
N GLN A 2 0.49 -17.99 -5.19
CA GLN A 2 1.64 -18.59 -4.48
C GLN A 2 1.99 -17.85 -3.18
N LEU A 3 2.01 -16.51 -3.21
CA LEU A 3 2.26 -15.71 -2.01
C LEU A 3 1.24 -15.99 -0.89
N ALA A 4 -0.04 -16.04 -1.23
CA ALA A 4 -1.11 -16.32 -0.27
C ALA A 4 -0.90 -17.67 0.43
N GLN A 5 -0.45 -18.69 -0.31
CA GLN A 5 -0.09 -19.98 0.28
C GLN A 5 1.12 -19.89 1.20
N LEU A 6 2.19 -19.18 0.78
CA LEU A 6 3.42 -19.03 1.57
C LEU A 6 3.17 -18.31 2.91
N TYR A 7 2.24 -17.35 2.92
CA TYR A 7 1.85 -16.62 4.14
C TYR A 7 0.65 -17.22 4.87
N GLY A 8 0.16 -18.40 4.46
CA GLY A 8 -0.91 -19.10 5.15
C GLY A 8 -2.23 -18.34 5.17
N PHE A 9 -2.57 -17.65 4.08
CA PHE A 9 -3.87 -17.00 3.93
C PHE A 9 -5.00 -18.04 4.08
N PRO A 10 -6.12 -17.68 4.72
CA PRO A 10 -7.27 -18.58 4.81
C PRO A 10 -7.87 -18.82 3.42
N GLU A 11 -8.55 -19.96 3.24
CA GLU A 11 -9.25 -20.32 2.00
C GLU A 11 -10.53 -19.48 1.80
N HIS A 12 -10.34 -18.19 1.50
CA HIS A 12 -11.38 -17.23 1.18
C HIS A 12 -10.97 -16.39 -0.03
N ASP A 13 -11.95 -15.99 -0.84
CA ASP A 13 -11.74 -15.22 -2.07
C ASP A 13 -12.07 -13.73 -1.92
N GLY A 14 -12.52 -13.29 -0.73
CA GLY A 14 -12.94 -11.91 -0.48
C GLY A 14 -14.35 -11.59 -0.97
N HIS A 15 -15.19 -12.58 -1.29
CA HIS A 15 -16.56 -12.34 -1.72
C HIS A 15 -17.34 -11.43 -0.75
N GLY A 16 -18.03 -10.44 -1.31
CA GLY A 16 -18.80 -9.45 -0.56
C GLY A 16 -17.97 -8.34 0.08
N GLN A 17 -16.64 -8.35 -0.09
CA GLN A 17 -15.77 -7.25 0.30
C GLN A 17 -15.54 -6.29 -0.87
N CYS A 18 -15.23 -5.04 -0.52
CA CYS A 18 -14.83 -4.00 -1.46
C CYS A 18 -13.50 -3.39 -1.00
N ILE A 19 -12.52 -3.35 -1.91
CA ILE A 19 -11.20 -2.77 -1.70
C ILE A 19 -11.11 -1.52 -2.57
N GLY A 20 -10.95 -0.36 -1.93
CA GLY A 20 -10.59 0.88 -2.60
C GLY A 20 -9.08 0.92 -2.85
N ILE A 21 -8.66 1.30 -4.05
CA ILE A 21 -7.25 1.48 -4.42
C ILE A 21 -7.08 2.95 -4.83
N ILE A 22 -6.14 3.66 -4.21
CA ILE A 22 -5.86 5.06 -4.54
C ILE A 22 -4.84 5.13 -5.67
N VAL A 23 -5.20 5.82 -6.76
CA VAL A 23 -4.35 5.92 -7.96
C VAL A 23 -4.10 7.38 -8.29
N LEU A 24 -2.83 7.81 -8.26
CA LEU A 24 -2.46 9.22 -8.48
C LEU A 24 -1.91 9.50 -9.89
N GLY A 25 -1.82 8.49 -10.75
CA GLY A 25 -1.37 8.63 -12.13
C GLY A 25 -1.44 7.32 -12.89
N GLY A 26 -1.20 7.38 -14.19
CA GLY A 26 -1.23 6.22 -15.07
C GLY A 26 -2.62 5.62 -15.23
N GLY A 27 -2.66 4.31 -15.48
CA GLY A 27 -3.89 3.57 -15.65
C GLY A 27 -3.68 2.09 -15.94
N TYR A 28 -4.77 1.42 -16.28
CA TYR A 28 -4.77 0.01 -16.66
C TYR A 28 -5.76 -0.24 -17.81
N ALA A 29 -5.49 -1.27 -18.62
CA ALA A 29 -6.42 -1.73 -19.65
C ALA A 29 -7.18 -2.99 -19.16
N ARG A 30 -8.52 -2.99 -19.27
CA ARG A 30 -9.34 -4.14 -18.84
C ARG A 30 -9.01 -5.44 -19.57
N ASP A 31 -8.70 -5.37 -20.87
CA ASP A 31 -8.35 -6.55 -21.67
C ASP A 31 -7.05 -7.19 -21.20
N GLN A 32 -6.07 -6.38 -20.79
CA GLN A 32 -4.82 -6.84 -20.21
C GLN A 32 -5.05 -7.49 -18.84
N MET A 33 -5.86 -6.88 -17.97
CA MET A 33 -6.21 -7.48 -16.68
C MET A 33 -6.92 -8.83 -16.88
N THR A 34 -7.82 -8.90 -17.86
CA THR A 34 -8.49 -10.15 -18.25
C THR A 34 -7.48 -11.23 -18.64
N ALA A 35 -6.50 -10.88 -19.48
CA ALA A 35 -5.45 -11.81 -19.91
C ALA A 35 -4.59 -12.30 -18.72
N TYR A 36 -4.20 -11.39 -17.81
CA TYR A 36 -3.44 -11.72 -16.61
C TYR A 36 -4.17 -12.72 -15.71
N PHE A 37 -5.41 -12.44 -15.34
CA PHE A 37 -6.18 -13.33 -14.45
C PHE A 37 -6.48 -14.67 -15.13
N ALA A 38 -6.74 -14.68 -16.44
CA ALA A 38 -6.89 -15.92 -17.21
C ALA A 38 -5.61 -16.77 -17.20
N GLN A 39 -4.43 -16.15 -17.33
CA GLN A 39 -3.15 -16.84 -17.26
C GLN A 39 -2.90 -17.47 -15.88
N LEU A 40 -3.30 -16.77 -14.82
CA LEU A 40 -3.24 -17.28 -13.44
C LEU A 40 -4.34 -18.30 -13.11
N ARG A 41 -5.33 -18.49 -14.01
CA ARG A 41 -6.50 -19.35 -13.81
C ARG A 41 -7.31 -18.97 -12.56
N VAL A 42 -7.40 -17.67 -12.29
CA VAL A 42 -8.26 -17.10 -11.24
C VAL A 42 -9.34 -16.23 -11.90
N PRO A 43 -10.55 -16.12 -11.32
CA PRO A 43 -11.53 -15.17 -11.78
C PRO A 43 -11.00 -13.73 -11.70
N MET A 44 -11.28 -12.92 -12.72
CA MET A 44 -11.01 -11.49 -12.65
C MET A 44 -12.02 -10.83 -11.68
N PRO A 45 -11.57 -10.06 -10.69
CA PRO A 45 -12.46 -9.33 -9.80
C PRO A 45 -13.26 -8.27 -10.56
N THR A 46 -14.35 -7.82 -9.95
CA THR A 46 -15.09 -6.67 -10.50
C THR A 46 -14.26 -5.41 -10.33
N LEU A 47 -13.89 -4.78 -11.45
CA LEU A 47 -13.15 -3.52 -11.48
C LEU A 47 -14.10 -2.34 -11.73
N VAL A 48 -14.02 -1.30 -10.91
CA VAL A 48 -14.76 -0.04 -11.05
C VAL A 48 -13.80 1.15 -10.97
N ASP A 49 -13.97 2.12 -11.86
CA ASP A 49 -13.17 3.35 -11.85
C ASP A 49 -14.02 4.49 -11.29
N VAL A 50 -13.51 5.18 -10.27
CA VAL A 50 -14.03 6.45 -9.77
C VAL A 50 -13.02 7.54 -10.15
N LEU A 51 -13.42 8.42 -11.06
CA LEU A 51 -12.56 9.48 -11.59
C LEU A 51 -12.88 10.80 -10.88
N LEU A 52 -11.97 11.28 -10.02
CA LEU A 52 -12.09 12.62 -9.46
C LEU A 52 -11.80 13.70 -10.52
N PRO A 53 -12.26 14.94 -10.32
CA PRO A 53 -12.03 16.02 -11.28
C PRO A 53 -10.56 16.16 -11.69
N GLY A 54 -10.31 16.14 -13.00
CA GLY A 54 -8.96 16.24 -13.56
C GLY A 54 -8.17 14.94 -13.63
N ALA A 55 -8.73 13.83 -13.13
CA ALA A 55 -8.13 12.51 -13.25
C ALA A 55 -8.66 11.74 -14.46
N THR A 56 -7.84 10.81 -14.94
CA THR A 56 -8.19 9.91 -16.04
C THR A 56 -7.56 8.55 -15.76
N ASN A 57 -8.25 7.46 -16.09
CA ASN A 57 -7.60 6.18 -16.31
C ASN A 57 -6.91 6.24 -17.69
N ALA A 58 -5.63 6.59 -17.71
CA ALA A 58 -4.87 6.79 -18.93
C ALA A 58 -3.58 5.98 -18.88
N VAL A 59 -3.62 4.79 -19.48
CA VAL A 59 -2.42 4.00 -19.74
C VAL A 59 -1.50 4.82 -20.63
N SER A 60 -0.32 5.16 -20.13
CA SER A 60 0.68 5.82 -20.95
C SER A 60 1.17 4.85 -22.03
N ARG A 61 1.59 5.36 -23.20
CA ARG A 61 2.20 4.52 -24.23
C ARG A 61 3.66 4.25 -23.82
N GLY A 62 3.86 3.37 -22.84
CA GLY A 62 5.16 2.94 -22.30
C GLY A 62 5.07 2.53 -20.81
N ASN A 63 6.11 1.87 -20.30
CA ASN A 63 6.22 1.47 -18.88
C ASN A 63 6.49 2.69 -17.96
N ALA A 64 5.56 3.64 -17.85
CA ALA A 64 5.67 4.68 -16.83
C ALA A 64 5.45 4.07 -15.44
N ASP A 65 6.20 4.50 -14.43
CA ASP A 65 6.13 3.96 -13.06
C ASP A 65 4.69 3.96 -12.51
N ALA A 66 3.91 4.99 -12.83
CA ALA A 66 2.50 5.09 -12.41
C ALA A 66 1.57 4.04 -13.07
N ASP A 67 1.84 3.61 -14.30
CA ASP A 67 1.10 2.53 -14.95
C ASP A 67 1.46 1.18 -14.32
N VAL A 68 2.75 0.98 -14.03
CA VAL A 68 3.23 -0.21 -13.33
C VAL A 68 2.54 -0.31 -11.97
N GLU A 69 2.49 0.79 -11.22
CA GLU A 69 1.86 0.85 -9.89
C GLU A 69 0.36 0.51 -9.97
N ALA A 70 -0.41 1.22 -10.78
CA ALA A 70 -1.85 1.02 -10.91
C ALA A 70 -2.20 -0.43 -11.33
N GLN A 71 -1.41 -1.00 -12.25
CA GLN A 71 -1.62 -2.38 -12.71
C GLN A 71 -1.17 -3.40 -11.65
N MET A 72 -0.07 -3.16 -10.94
CA MET A 72 0.44 -4.03 -9.90
C MET A 72 -0.54 -4.14 -8.73
N ASP A 73 -1.10 -3.02 -8.25
CA ASP A 73 -2.11 -2.98 -7.20
C ASP A 73 -3.31 -3.87 -7.53
N ILE A 74 -3.86 -3.73 -8.74
CA ILE A 74 -5.01 -4.51 -9.22
C ILE A 74 -4.66 -5.99 -9.33
N GLN A 75 -3.50 -6.31 -9.91
CA GLN A 75 -3.07 -7.68 -10.15
C GLN A 75 -2.84 -8.44 -8.84
N ILE A 76 -2.14 -7.84 -7.88
CA ILE A 76 -1.84 -8.48 -6.60
C ILE A 76 -3.10 -8.62 -5.76
N ALA A 77 -3.86 -7.53 -5.56
CA ALA A 77 -5.09 -7.58 -4.77
C ALA A 77 -6.11 -8.54 -5.39
N GLY A 78 -6.32 -8.45 -6.71
CA GLY A 78 -7.27 -9.30 -7.43
C GLY A 78 -6.88 -10.77 -7.48
N ALA A 79 -5.59 -11.09 -7.53
CA ALA A 79 -5.15 -12.50 -7.55
C ALA A 79 -5.17 -13.16 -6.16
N ILE A 80 -5.23 -12.37 -5.08
CA ILE A 80 -5.38 -12.85 -3.70
C ILE A 80 -6.86 -12.88 -3.29
N ALA A 81 -7.64 -11.86 -3.66
CA ALA A 81 -9.05 -11.72 -3.34
C ALA A 81 -9.92 -11.59 -4.61
N PRO A 82 -10.02 -12.63 -5.46
CA PRO A 82 -10.71 -12.54 -6.75
C PRO A 82 -12.23 -12.36 -6.65
N GLY A 83 -12.83 -12.66 -5.49
CA GLY A 83 -14.25 -12.45 -5.19
C GLY A 83 -14.56 -11.04 -4.70
N ALA A 84 -13.54 -10.22 -4.37
CA ALA A 84 -13.74 -8.84 -3.96
C ALA A 84 -14.07 -7.93 -5.15
N LYS A 85 -14.76 -6.82 -4.86
CA LYS A 85 -14.84 -5.68 -5.77
C LYS A 85 -13.61 -4.79 -5.57
N LEU A 86 -12.92 -4.43 -6.64
CA LEU A 86 -11.85 -3.43 -6.61
C LEU A 86 -12.35 -2.12 -7.21
N VAL A 87 -12.18 -1.03 -6.47
CA VAL A 87 -12.60 0.31 -6.87
C VAL A 87 -11.38 1.21 -6.91
N MET A 88 -11.01 1.68 -8.09
CA MET A 88 -9.83 2.52 -8.30
C MET A 88 -10.28 3.98 -8.25
N TYR A 89 -9.81 4.71 -7.23
CA TYR A 89 -10.06 6.14 -7.06
C TYR A 89 -8.91 6.93 -7.68
N PHE A 90 -9.12 7.37 -8.91
CA PHE A 90 -8.16 8.16 -9.65
C PHE A 90 -8.24 9.63 -9.26
N ALA A 91 -7.10 10.24 -8.93
CA ALA A 91 -6.99 11.67 -8.65
C ALA A 91 -5.68 12.26 -9.21
N PRO A 92 -5.59 13.58 -9.43
CA PRO A 92 -4.33 14.23 -9.77
C PRO A 92 -3.26 14.02 -8.68
N ASN A 93 -2.01 13.72 -9.07
CA ASN A 93 -0.87 13.62 -8.16
C ASN A 93 -0.47 14.98 -7.56
N THR A 94 -1.26 15.42 -6.61
CA THR A 94 -1.07 16.64 -5.81
C THR A 94 -1.48 16.34 -4.39
N ASP A 95 -0.97 17.11 -3.43
CA ASP A 95 -1.34 16.96 -2.02
C ASP A 95 -2.88 17.02 -1.81
N ASN A 96 -3.56 17.93 -2.49
CA ASN A 96 -5.03 18.03 -2.42
C ASN A 96 -5.73 16.86 -3.12
N GLY A 97 -5.32 16.51 -4.35
CA GLY A 97 -5.95 15.41 -5.10
C GLY A 97 -5.83 14.06 -4.39
N PHE A 98 -4.68 13.81 -3.75
CA PHE A 98 -4.47 12.58 -2.97
C PHE A 98 -5.36 12.54 -1.73
N LEU A 99 -5.48 13.64 -0.98
CA LEU A 99 -6.42 13.73 0.15
C LEU A 99 -7.88 13.60 -0.30
N GLU A 100 -8.24 14.19 -1.44
CA GLU A 100 -9.59 14.07 -2.01
C GLU A 100 -9.90 12.62 -2.40
N ALA A 101 -8.96 11.88 -2.99
CA ALA A 101 -9.13 10.47 -3.32
C ALA A 101 -9.38 9.62 -2.07
N ILE A 102 -8.59 9.85 -1.01
CA ILE A 102 -8.76 9.17 0.27
C ILE A 102 -10.15 9.47 0.86
N ASN A 103 -10.55 10.75 0.88
CA ASN A 103 -11.87 11.13 1.39
C ASN A 103 -13.01 10.59 0.53
N ALA A 104 -12.86 10.56 -0.79
CA ALA A 104 -13.84 9.97 -1.70
C ALA A 104 -14.03 8.48 -1.39
N ALA A 105 -12.94 7.73 -1.21
CA ALA A 105 -13.01 6.32 -0.85
C ALA A 105 -13.64 6.08 0.53
N ILE A 106 -13.25 6.85 1.55
CA ILE A 106 -13.80 6.70 2.92
C ILE A 106 -15.32 6.94 2.95
N HIS A 107 -15.80 7.90 2.16
CA HIS A 107 -17.21 8.32 2.20
C HIS A 107 -18.04 7.81 1.01
N ASP A 108 -17.52 6.85 0.24
CA ASP A 108 -18.24 6.27 -0.88
C ASP A 108 -19.40 5.38 -0.39
N ALA A 109 -20.61 5.94 -0.41
CA ALA A 109 -21.82 5.22 -0.05
C ALA A 109 -22.34 4.27 -1.15
N GLU A 110 -21.87 4.41 -2.40
CA GLU A 110 -22.27 3.55 -3.51
C GLU A 110 -21.48 2.24 -3.51
N HIS A 111 -20.18 2.32 -3.25
CA HIS A 111 -19.28 1.17 -3.29
C HIS A 111 -18.88 0.66 -1.91
N SER A 112 -18.86 1.53 -0.90
CA SER A 112 -18.62 1.22 0.52
C SER A 112 -17.39 0.32 0.75
N PRO A 113 -16.18 0.78 0.38
CA PRO A 113 -14.96 0.03 0.61
C PRO A 113 -14.73 -0.19 2.11
N GLY A 114 -14.56 -1.46 2.51
CA GLY A 114 -14.15 -1.82 3.88
C GLY A 114 -12.64 -1.77 4.08
N ILE A 115 -11.88 -1.73 2.96
CA ILE A 115 -10.43 -1.66 2.93
C ILE A 115 -10.02 -0.59 1.91
N ILE A 116 -9.02 0.22 2.23
CA ILE A 116 -8.37 1.14 1.30
C ILE A 116 -6.88 0.79 1.25
N ALA A 117 -6.36 0.53 0.05
CA ALA A 117 -4.96 0.27 -0.23
C ALA A 117 -4.32 1.49 -0.89
N ILE A 118 -3.13 1.87 -0.41
CA ILE A 118 -2.39 3.05 -0.86
C ILE A 118 -0.92 2.69 -1.06
N SER A 119 -0.47 2.74 -2.30
CA SER A 119 0.92 2.49 -2.69
C SER A 119 1.66 3.77 -3.09
N TRP A 120 1.20 4.92 -2.59
CA TRP A 120 1.74 6.25 -2.85
C TRP A 120 2.16 6.94 -1.55
N GLY A 121 3.30 7.62 -1.58
CA GLY A 121 3.80 8.39 -0.45
C GLY A 121 5.20 8.92 -0.70
N PHE A 122 5.68 9.74 0.23
CA PHE A 122 7.05 10.24 0.27
C PHE A 122 7.36 10.76 1.67
N THR A 123 8.60 11.19 1.88
CA THR A 123 9.14 11.50 3.20
C THR A 123 8.29 12.44 4.02
N GLU A 124 7.94 12.00 5.23
CA GLU A 124 7.03 12.70 6.12
C GLU A 124 7.45 14.15 6.40
N SER A 125 8.76 14.48 6.36
CA SER A 125 9.27 15.83 6.60
C SER A 125 9.05 16.81 5.45
N GLN A 126 8.76 16.33 4.25
CA GLN A 126 8.48 17.16 3.08
C GLN A 126 7.01 17.59 3.01
N TRP A 127 6.14 16.98 3.82
CA TRP A 127 4.74 17.39 3.95
C TRP A 127 4.62 18.66 4.80
N THR A 128 3.59 19.47 4.55
CA THR A 128 3.28 20.57 5.47
C THR A 128 2.65 20.03 6.76
N PRO A 129 2.79 20.73 7.91
CA PRO A 129 2.07 20.36 9.13
C PRO A 129 0.55 20.24 8.92
N GLN A 130 -0.02 21.11 8.09
CA GLN A 130 -1.45 21.15 7.77
C GLN A 130 -1.88 19.90 6.99
N SER A 131 -1.09 19.51 5.97
CA SER A 131 -1.36 18.30 5.19
C SER A 131 -1.30 17.06 6.09
N ARG A 132 -0.22 16.91 6.90
CA ARG A 132 -0.12 15.78 7.84
C ARG A 132 -1.33 15.70 8.78
N GLN A 133 -1.79 16.83 9.31
CA GLN A 133 -2.97 16.87 10.17
C GLN A 133 -4.26 16.48 9.43
N ALA A 134 -4.45 16.96 8.20
CA ALA A 134 -5.66 16.68 7.42
C ALA A 134 -5.76 15.20 7.04
N TYR A 135 -4.66 14.59 6.60
CA TYR A 135 -4.59 13.16 6.31
C TYR A 135 -4.77 12.32 7.57
N ASP A 136 -4.13 12.67 8.68
CA ASP A 136 -4.34 11.97 9.96
C ASP A 136 -5.81 12.04 10.41
N CYS A 137 -6.47 13.20 10.24
CA CYS A 137 -7.90 13.34 10.48
C CYS A 137 -8.75 12.41 9.58
N ALA A 138 -8.40 12.27 8.29
CA ALA A 138 -9.09 11.36 7.38
C ALA A 138 -8.90 9.90 7.82
N PHE A 139 -7.69 9.47 8.17
CA PHE A 139 -7.43 8.11 8.65
C PHE A 139 -8.09 7.80 9.99
N ARG A 140 -8.21 8.80 10.88
CA ARG A 140 -9.03 8.69 12.10
C ARG A 140 -10.50 8.47 11.79
N ALA A 141 -11.04 9.17 10.80
CA ALA A 141 -12.42 8.97 10.36
C ALA A 141 -12.61 7.56 9.77
N ALA A 142 -11.69 7.11 8.91
CA ALA A 142 -11.69 5.74 8.37
C ALA A 142 -11.72 4.69 9.50
N ALA A 143 -10.85 4.82 10.50
CA ALA A 143 -10.81 3.93 11.65
C ALA A 143 -12.11 3.92 12.46
N LEU A 144 -12.75 5.09 12.66
CA LEU A 144 -14.05 5.19 13.32
C LEU A 144 -15.19 4.57 12.51
N MET A 145 -15.09 4.58 11.19
CA MET A 145 -16.05 3.97 10.27
C MET A 145 -15.80 2.47 10.06
N GLY A 146 -14.75 1.90 10.66
CA GLY A 146 -14.39 0.50 10.51
C GLY A 146 -13.71 0.18 9.18
N ILE A 147 -13.16 1.18 8.49
CA ILE A 147 -12.42 1.02 7.24
C ILE A 147 -10.94 0.80 7.57
N THR A 148 -10.38 -0.29 7.07
CA THR A 148 -8.94 -0.57 7.21
C THR A 148 -8.16 0.16 6.13
N VAL A 149 -7.14 0.95 6.49
CA VAL A 149 -6.28 1.64 5.51
C VAL A 149 -4.88 1.03 5.56
N CYS A 150 -4.45 0.40 4.48
CA CYS A 150 -3.15 -0.22 4.31
C CYS A 150 -2.27 0.66 3.42
N ILE A 151 -1.06 1.00 3.88
CA ILE A 151 -0.18 1.92 3.15
C ILE A 151 1.24 1.37 3.06
N ALA A 152 1.82 1.36 1.85
CA ALA A 152 3.22 0.97 1.65
C ALA A 152 4.17 1.89 2.44
N ALA A 153 5.16 1.31 3.11
CA ALA A 153 6.07 2.03 4.00
C ALA A 153 7.24 2.73 3.28
N GLY A 154 7.31 2.63 1.95
CA GLY A 154 8.38 3.15 1.10
C GLY A 154 9.37 2.08 0.63
N ASP A 155 10.11 2.42 -0.43
CA ASP A 155 11.07 1.58 -1.15
C ASP A 155 12.48 2.22 -1.26
N ASP A 156 12.74 3.29 -0.51
CA ASP A 156 14.04 3.96 -0.40
C ASP A 156 14.75 3.70 0.94
N GLY A 157 14.45 2.56 1.58
CA GLY A 157 15.05 2.11 2.83
C GLY A 157 14.78 3.07 4.00
N ALA A 158 15.67 3.05 5.00
CA ALA A 158 15.52 3.88 6.20
C ALA A 158 15.77 5.38 5.95
N SER A 159 16.23 5.76 4.77
CA SER A 159 16.45 7.17 4.40
C SER A 159 15.23 7.79 3.75
N ASP A 160 14.36 6.96 3.16
CA ASP A 160 13.17 7.37 2.41
C ASP A 160 13.52 8.44 1.35
N GLY A 161 14.67 8.28 0.68
CA GLY A 161 15.14 9.19 -0.37
C GLY A 161 15.71 10.52 0.14
N GLN A 162 15.83 10.72 1.46
CA GLN A 162 16.33 11.95 2.08
C GLN A 162 17.53 11.72 3.01
N PRO A 163 18.38 12.73 3.28
CA PRO A 163 19.49 12.59 4.21
C PRO A 163 19.03 12.18 5.62
N GLY A 164 19.72 11.21 6.22
CA GLY A 164 19.46 10.74 7.58
C GLY A 164 18.44 9.58 7.65
N LEU A 165 17.85 9.39 8.83
CA LEU A 165 16.79 8.40 9.04
C LEU A 165 15.44 9.09 8.91
N ASN A 166 14.57 8.56 8.05
CA ASN A 166 13.24 9.09 7.78
C ASN A 166 12.23 7.95 7.63
N VAL A 167 10.95 8.31 7.50
CA VAL A 167 9.85 7.39 7.24
C VAL A 167 8.88 8.01 6.23
N CYS A 168 8.23 7.16 5.44
CA CYS A 168 7.24 7.58 4.46
C CYS A 168 5.94 8.04 5.12
N PHE A 169 5.34 9.12 4.60
CA PHE A 169 3.96 9.52 4.86
C PHE A 169 3.16 9.36 3.56
N PRO A 170 1.92 8.82 3.60
CA PRO A 170 1.04 8.67 4.76
C PRO A 170 1.27 7.48 5.71
N ALA A 171 2.17 6.54 5.40
CA ALA A 171 2.39 5.34 6.22
C ALA A 171 2.76 5.62 7.70
N SER A 172 3.40 6.75 7.99
CA SER A 172 3.76 7.12 9.35
C SER A 172 2.58 7.58 10.23
N SER A 173 1.36 7.75 9.70
CA SER A 173 0.18 7.98 10.54
C SER A 173 -0.06 6.78 11.49
N PRO A 174 -0.48 7.01 12.75
CA PRO A 174 -0.80 5.96 13.70
C PRO A 174 -2.17 5.31 13.49
N PHE A 175 -2.97 5.76 12.52
CA PHE A 175 -4.32 5.25 12.23
C PHE A 175 -4.39 4.40 10.96
N VAL A 176 -3.24 4.01 10.42
CA VAL A 176 -3.10 3.16 9.23
C VAL A 176 -2.27 1.94 9.56
N LEU A 177 -2.42 0.88 8.75
CA LEU A 177 -1.53 -0.27 8.76
C LEU A 177 -0.38 -0.01 7.78
N ALA A 178 0.81 0.28 8.31
CA ALA A 178 1.99 0.47 7.47
C ALA A 178 2.59 -0.89 7.06
N CYS A 179 2.76 -1.08 5.76
CA CYS A 179 3.22 -2.32 5.14
C CYS A 179 4.64 -2.14 4.59
N GLY A 180 5.64 -2.76 5.23
CA GLY A 180 7.01 -2.77 4.77
C GLY A 180 7.35 -3.93 3.84
N GLY A 181 8.62 -3.98 3.43
CA GLY A 181 9.11 -4.93 2.46
C GLY A 181 10.11 -5.95 3.02
N THR A 182 9.97 -7.19 2.57
CA THR A 182 10.93 -8.29 2.78
C THR A 182 11.46 -8.81 1.45
N ARG A 183 12.51 -9.61 1.51
CA ARG A 183 12.94 -10.50 0.44
C ARG A 183 12.61 -11.93 0.83
N LEU A 184 11.68 -12.55 0.11
CA LEU A 184 11.25 -13.92 0.32
C LEU A 184 11.90 -14.85 -0.72
N GLN A 185 12.87 -15.64 -0.29
CA GLN A 185 13.53 -16.65 -1.12
C GLN A 185 12.87 -18.02 -0.90
N VAL A 186 12.30 -18.57 -1.95
CA VAL A 186 11.63 -19.88 -1.92
C VAL A 186 12.42 -20.88 -2.76
N THR A 187 12.74 -22.02 -2.17
CA THR A 187 13.31 -23.20 -2.84
C THR A 187 12.32 -24.36 -2.76
N ALA A 188 12.67 -25.52 -3.32
CA ALA A 188 11.82 -26.71 -3.21
C ALA A 188 11.63 -27.18 -1.75
N ASP A 189 12.62 -26.91 -0.88
CA ASP A 189 12.69 -27.48 0.47
C ASP A 189 12.51 -26.43 1.58
N SER A 190 12.55 -25.13 1.25
CA SER A 190 12.52 -24.06 2.25
C SER A 190 11.98 -22.74 1.73
N ALA A 191 11.46 -21.92 2.65
CA ALA A 191 11.20 -20.50 2.46
C ALA A 191 12.00 -19.72 3.51
N ASN A 192 12.82 -18.77 3.07
CA ASN A 192 13.60 -17.89 3.92
C ASN A 192 13.21 -16.44 3.65
N GLU A 193 12.95 -15.68 4.70
CA GLU A 193 12.50 -14.30 4.61
C GLU A 193 13.40 -13.39 5.44
N GLN A 194 13.87 -12.32 4.82
CA GLN A 194 14.74 -11.33 5.44
C GLN A 194 14.27 -9.92 5.08
N ALA A 195 14.75 -8.91 5.83
CA ALA A 195 14.48 -7.53 5.50
C ALA A 195 14.97 -7.21 4.07
N TRP A 196 14.12 -6.54 3.29
CA TRP A 196 14.56 -5.95 2.03
C TRP A 196 15.32 -4.67 2.34
N ALA A 197 16.54 -4.51 1.81
CA ALA A 197 17.39 -3.36 2.15
C ALA A 197 16.75 -2.00 1.78
N SER A 198 15.90 -2.02 0.75
CA SER A 198 15.13 -0.87 0.28
C SER A 198 13.75 -0.77 0.96
N GLY A 199 13.34 -1.73 1.77
CA GLY A 199 12.09 -1.63 2.52
C GLY A 199 12.12 -0.47 3.50
N GLY A 200 11.15 0.45 3.36
CA GLY A 200 11.01 1.61 4.22
C GLY A 200 10.67 1.25 5.67
N GLY A 201 11.25 1.98 6.62
CA GLY A 201 11.03 1.75 8.04
C GLY A 201 11.91 2.60 8.93
N GLY A 202 11.45 2.84 10.16
CA GLY A 202 12.11 3.71 11.12
C GLY A 202 11.17 4.21 12.20
N GLU A 203 11.38 5.45 12.64
CA GLU A 203 10.52 6.13 13.59
C GLU A 203 10.12 7.50 13.07
N SER A 204 8.84 7.83 13.19
CA SER A 204 8.33 9.15 12.85
C SER A 204 8.97 10.23 13.72
N ARG A 205 9.12 11.41 13.14
CA ARG A 205 9.53 12.67 13.77
C ARG A 205 8.33 13.53 14.15
N PHE A 206 7.13 13.20 13.65
CA PHE A 206 5.92 14.01 13.80
C PHE A 206 4.82 13.33 14.60
N PHE A 207 4.70 12.01 14.52
CA PHE A 207 3.64 11.26 15.22
C PHE A 207 4.17 10.61 16.50
N ALA A 208 3.55 10.96 17.62
CA ALA A 208 3.86 10.36 18.91
C ALA A 208 3.63 8.85 18.89
N ARG A 209 4.40 8.12 19.68
CA ARG A 209 4.26 6.66 19.82
C ARG A 209 2.85 6.31 20.34
N PRO A 210 2.04 5.56 19.58
CA PRO A 210 0.74 5.12 20.05
C PRO A 210 0.87 4.16 21.24
N ALA A 211 -0.15 4.13 22.11
CA ALA A 211 -0.12 3.30 23.31
C ALA A 211 0.07 1.80 22.99
N TRP A 212 -0.47 1.33 21.87
CA TRP A 212 -0.33 -0.05 21.39
C TRP A 212 1.09 -0.39 20.91
N GLN A 213 1.97 0.59 20.68
CA GLN A 213 3.39 0.40 20.36
C GLN A 213 4.33 0.51 21.58
N ASN A 214 3.81 0.69 22.81
CA ASN A 214 4.62 1.00 23.99
C ASN A 214 5.74 -0.03 24.30
N ASN A 215 5.53 -1.29 23.96
CA ASN A 215 6.47 -2.38 24.24
C ASN A 215 7.35 -2.77 23.05
N LEU A 216 7.22 -2.05 21.93
CA LEU A 216 8.00 -2.30 20.73
C LEU A 216 9.37 -1.62 20.81
N ARG A 217 10.34 -2.17 20.07
CA ARG A 217 11.73 -1.72 20.07
C ARG A 217 12.21 -1.50 18.63
N LEU A 218 13.03 -0.48 18.44
CA LEU A 218 13.84 -0.32 17.23
C LEU A 218 15.23 -0.89 17.49
N THR A 219 15.75 -1.65 16.52
CA THR A 219 17.13 -2.13 16.51
C THR A 219 17.88 -1.46 15.38
N ASP A 220 19.02 -0.83 15.70
CA ASP A 220 19.85 -0.16 14.71
C ASP A 220 20.82 -1.11 13.99
N ALA A 221 21.58 -0.56 13.03
CA ALA A 221 22.58 -1.30 12.27
C ALA A 221 23.75 -1.83 13.12
N GLN A 222 23.90 -1.37 14.37
CA GLN A 222 24.89 -1.85 15.34
C GLN A 222 24.27 -2.88 16.31
N HIS A 223 23.09 -3.42 15.97
CA HIS A 223 22.32 -4.36 16.78
C HIS A 223 21.99 -3.85 18.18
N GLN A 224 21.93 -2.53 18.37
CA GLN A 224 21.49 -1.93 19.63
C GLN A 224 19.99 -1.75 19.58
N SER A 225 19.28 -2.38 20.52
CA SER A 225 17.84 -2.24 20.62
C SER A 225 17.46 -1.21 21.69
N ARG A 226 16.58 -0.28 21.34
CA ARG A 226 15.95 0.65 22.29
C ARG A 226 14.44 0.66 22.12
N GLN A 227 13.71 1.10 23.15
CA GLN A 227 12.28 1.36 23.00
C GLN A 227 12.03 2.41 21.91
N LEU A 228 10.93 2.25 21.19
CA LEU A 228 10.42 3.29 20.32
C LEU A 228 10.15 4.56 21.14
N ARG A 229 10.49 5.72 20.61
CA ARG A 229 10.20 7.03 21.20
C ARG A 229 9.01 7.68 20.51
N MET A 230 8.81 7.37 19.23
CA MET A 230 7.76 7.88 18.36
C MET A 230 7.04 6.73 17.65
N ARG A 231 6.08 7.02 16.75
CA ARG A 231 5.42 5.99 15.92
C ARG A 231 6.49 5.25 15.11
N GLY A 232 6.68 3.96 15.38
CA GLY A 232 7.60 3.10 14.63
C GLY A 232 6.93 2.53 13.40
N VAL A 233 7.62 2.49 12.26
CA VAL A 233 7.15 2.02 10.94
C VAL A 233 8.11 0.92 10.45
N PRO A 234 7.65 -0.13 9.74
CA PRO A 234 6.26 -0.50 9.44
C PRO A 234 5.58 -1.24 10.61
N ASP A 235 4.30 -1.59 10.45
CA ASP A 235 3.56 -2.45 11.40
C ASP A 235 3.66 -3.93 11.03
N VAL A 236 3.63 -4.24 9.73
CA VAL A 236 3.81 -5.58 9.16
C VAL A 236 4.68 -5.49 7.91
N ALA A 237 5.15 -6.62 7.38
CA ALA A 237 5.90 -6.64 6.13
C ALA A 237 5.56 -7.87 5.28
N ALA A 238 5.74 -7.72 3.97
CA ALA A 238 5.56 -8.78 2.98
C ALA A 238 6.62 -8.66 1.88
N ASN A 239 6.75 -9.69 1.03
CA ASN A 239 7.74 -9.72 -0.04
C ASN A 239 7.58 -8.52 -0.97
N ALA A 240 8.68 -7.80 -1.20
CA ALA A 240 8.71 -6.60 -2.03
C ALA A 240 10.00 -6.48 -2.86
N ASP A 241 11.03 -7.29 -2.57
CA ASP A 241 12.27 -7.30 -3.36
C ASP A 241 11.99 -7.80 -4.78
N ALA A 242 12.22 -6.94 -5.79
CA ALA A 242 12.05 -7.26 -7.19
C ALA A 242 12.87 -8.50 -7.65
N GLN A 243 13.98 -8.83 -6.97
CA GLN A 243 14.76 -10.04 -7.27
C GLN A 243 14.03 -11.34 -6.90
N THR A 244 13.02 -11.26 -6.04
CA THR A 244 12.11 -12.35 -5.66
C THR A 244 10.66 -11.93 -5.88
N GLY A 245 10.44 -11.04 -6.87
CA GLY A 245 9.20 -10.29 -7.03
C GLY A 245 8.02 -11.10 -7.58
N TYR A 246 6.93 -10.39 -7.80
CA TYR A 246 5.68 -10.94 -8.29
C TYR A 246 5.72 -11.15 -9.80
N TYR A 247 4.99 -12.17 -10.27
CA TYR A 247 4.64 -12.24 -11.68
C TYR A 247 3.60 -11.16 -11.98
N LEU A 248 4.00 -10.18 -12.81
CA LEU A 248 3.17 -9.08 -13.27
C LEU A 248 3.12 -9.11 -14.81
N SER A 249 1.98 -8.72 -15.37
CA SER A 249 1.84 -8.41 -16.79
C SER A 249 1.68 -6.90 -16.94
N ILE A 250 2.70 -6.22 -17.46
CA ILE A 250 2.73 -4.77 -17.69
C ILE A 250 2.83 -4.51 -19.21
N ASN A 251 2.09 -3.50 -19.71
CA ASN A 251 2.06 -3.11 -21.13
C ASN A 251 3.10 -2.05 -21.49
#